data_AF-A0A2J2HDM0-F1
#
_entry.id   AF-A0A2J2HDM0-F1
#
_cell.length_a   1.000
_cell.length_b   1.000
_cell.length_c   1.000
_cell.angle_alpha   90.00
_cell.angle_beta   90.00
_cell.angle_gamma   90.00
#
_symmetry.space_group_name_H-M   'P 1'
#
loop_
_entity.id
_entity.type
_entity.pdbx_description
1 polymer ?
#
loop_
_entity_poly.entity_id
_entity_poly.type
_entity_poly.pdbx_seq_one_letter_code
_entity_poly.pdbx_strand_id
1 'polypeptide(L)' 'MPSGRLSKKMELVLYLARKSTKMATYDELVEYFVNEKGWSRPLLNAYLSELAKKRVIRRAWIRVGGKRHRVYRLNEGASL' A
#
# COMPACT_ATOMS: atom_id res chain seq x y z
N MET A 1 23.38 17.36 6.51
CA MET A 1 22.80 16.24 5.73
C MET A 1 21.33 16.55 5.52
N PRO A 2 20.77 16.50 4.31
CA PRO A 2 19.33 16.70 4.17
C PRO A 2 18.66 15.54 4.91
N SER A 3 17.89 15.85 5.94
CA SER A 3 17.07 14.89 6.68
C SER A 3 16.15 14.17 5.69
N GLY A 4 16.59 12.99 5.24
CA GLY A 4 16.06 12.21 4.12
C GLY A 4 14.69 11.61 4.42
N ARG A 5 13.68 12.48 4.54
CA ARG A 5 12.30 12.07 4.74
C ARG A 5 11.83 11.42 3.43
N LEU A 6 11.67 10.10 3.47
CA LEU A 6 11.09 9.34 2.38
C LEU A 6 9.75 9.97 1.99
N SER A 7 9.46 10.03 0.69
CA SER A 7 8.13 10.46 0.26
C SER A 7 7.09 9.49 0.82
N LYS A 8 5.93 9.99 1.25
CA LYS A 8 4.84 9.14 1.75
C LYS A 8 4.50 8.00 0.77
N LYS A 9 4.53 8.25 -0.54
CA LYS A 9 4.35 7.19 -1.56
C LYS A 9 5.40 6.09 -1.45
N MET A 10 6.67 6.45 -1.25
CA MET A 10 7.76 5.49 -1.05
C MET A 10 7.59 4.72 0.27
N GLU A 11 7.13 5.37 1.33
CA GLU A 11 6.81 4.69 2.60
C GLU A 11 5.75 3.59 2.40
N LEU A 12 4.72 3.85 1.58
CA LEU A 12 3.70 2.85 1.22
C LEU A 12 4.29 1.66 0.45
N VAL A 13 5.15 1.91 -0.54
CA VAL A 13 5.81 0.86 -1.31
C VAL A 13 6.73 0.02 -0.42
N LEU A 14 7.53 0.66 0.43
CA LEU A 14 8.43 -0.01 1.36
C LEU A 14 7.68 -0.83 2.41
N TYR A 15 6.54 -0.33 2.91
CA TYR A 15 5.69 -1.10 3.81
C TYR A 15 5.25 -2.43 3.19
N LEU A 16 4.77 -2.39 1.94
CA LEU A 16 4.41 -3.62 1.22
C LEU A 16 5.64 -4.51 0.99
N ALA A 17 6.79 -3.94 0.63
CA ALA A 17 8.02 -4.70 0.35
C ALA A 17 8.55 -5.45 1.56
N ARG A 18 8.34 -4.91 2.77
CA ARG A 18 8.76 -5.52 4.04
C ARG A 18 7.85 -6.63 4.52
N LYS A 19 6.62 -6.74 4.01
CA LYS A 19 5.74 -7.87 4.33
C LYS A 19 6.22 -9.10 3.58
N SER A 20 6.25 -10.26 4.26
CA SER A 20 6.67 -11.55 3.68
C SER A 20 5.90 -11.90 2.40
N THR A 21 4.62 -11.52 2.34
CA THR A 21 3.73 -11.77 1.19
C THR A 21 3.75 -10.66 0.14
N LYS A 22 4.52 -9.58 0.36
CA LYS A 22 4.56 -8.36 -0.47
C LYS A 22 3.18 -7.74 -0.73
N MET A 23 2.21 -7.98 0.15
CA MET A 23 0.83 -7.51 0.01
C MET A 23 0.22 -7.11 1.36
N ALA A 24 -0.79 -6.26 1.32
CA ALA A 24 -1.62 -5.90 2.46
C ALA A 24 -3.08 -5.72 2.04
N THR A 25 -4.00 -6.01 2.96
CA THR A 25 -5.42 -5.66 2.84
C THR A 25 -5.60 -4.15 2.98
N TYR A 26 -6.72 -3.63 2.46
CA TYR A 26 -7.08 -2.23 2.65
C TYR A 26 -7.20 -1.87 4.13
N ASP A 27 -7.74 -2.79 4.95
CA ASP A 27 -7.95 -2.56 6.37
C ASP A 27 -6.60 -2.44 7.12
N GLU A 28 -5.62 -3.31 6.83
CA GLU A 28 -4.26 -3.17 7.35
C GLU A 28 -3.60 -1.85 6.95
N LEU A 29 -3.82 -1.39 5.71
CA LEU A 29 -3.27 -0.13 5.23
C LEU A 29 -3.91 1.08 5.90
N VAL A 30 -5.22 1.02 6.17
CA VAL A 30 -5.92 2.05 6.94
C VAL A 30 -5.41 2.07 8.37
N GLU A 31 -5.30 0.91 9.02
CA GLU A 31 -4.80 0.82 10.40
C GLU A 31 -3.42 1.47 10.52
N TYR A 32 -2.47 1.02 9.72
CA TYR A 32 -1.10 1.51 9.81
C TYR A 32 -0.94 2.97 9.33
N PHE A 33 -1.46 3.33 8.14
CA PHE A 33 -1.18 4.66 7.59
C PHE A 33 -2.11 5.75 8.12
N VAL A 34 -3.37 5.43 8.35
CA VAL A 34 -4.36 6.43 8.78
C VAL A 34 -4.37 6.52 10.30
N ASN A 35 -4.57 5.39 10.98
CA ASN A 35 -4.77 5.39 12.43
C ASN A 35 -3.44 5.62 13.17
N GLU A 36 -2.36 4.92 12.79
CA GLU A 36 -1.06 5.07 13.47
C GLU A 36 -0.20 6.22 12.92
N LYS A 37 -0.10 6.37 11.59
CA LYS A 37 0.75 7.41 10.96
C LYS A 37 0.06 8.75 10.68
N GLY A 38 -1.25 8.85 10.93
CA GLY A 38 -2.01 10.10 10.79
C GLY A 38 -2.19 10.58 9.34
N TRP A 39 -2.14 9.69 8.34
CA TRP A 39 -2.52 10.07 6.98
C TRP A 39 -4.03 10.22 6.88
N SER A 40 -4.50 11.07 5.97
CA SER A 40 -5.92 11.08 5.64
C SER A 40 -6.28 9.87 4.76
N ARG A 41 -7.47 9.30 4.94
CA ARG A 41 -7.98 8.24 4.05
C ARG A 41 -7.98 8.64 2.57
N PRO A 42 -8.37 9.88 2.18
CA PRO A 42 -8.27 10.33 0.79
C PRO A 42 -6.83 10.28 0.24
N LEU A 43 -5.83 10.65 1.05
CA LEU A 43 -4.42 10.60 0.65
C LEU A 43 -3.97 9.17 0.36
N LEU A 44 -4.27 8.23 1.26
CA LEU A 44 -3.97 6.80 1.07
C LEU A 44 -4.61 6.28 -0.23
N ASN A 45 -5.90 6.59 -0.45
CA ASN A 45 -6.63 6.17 -1.65
C ASN A 45 -6.05 6.76 -2.94
N ALA A 46 -5.63 8.02 -2.93
CA ALA A 46 -4.98 8.66 -4.06
C ALA A 46 -3.66 7.95 -4.41
N TYR A 47 -2.82 7.65 -3.42
CA TYR A 47 -1.55 6.96 -3.64
C TYR A 47 -1.72 5.53 -4.12
N LEU A 48 -2.66 4.76 -3.54
CA LEU A 48 -2.99 3.42 -4.02
C LEU A 48 -3.55 3.44 -5.46
N SER A 49 -4.12 4.56 -5.91
CA SER A 49 -4.60 4.74 -7.29
C SER A 49 -3.50 5.10 -8.24
N GLU A 50 -2.62 6.00 -7.86
CA GLU A 50 -1.47 6.36 -8.66
C GLU A 50 -0.50 5.18 -8.83
N LEU A 51 -0.18 4.46 -7.75
CA LEU A 51 0.71 3.29 -7.81
C LEU A 51 0.13 2.16 -8.66
N ALA A 52 -1.20 1.95 -8.61
CA ALA A 52 -1.86 0.96 -9.46
C ALA A 52 -1.83 1.39 -10.93
N LYS A 53 -2.09 2.67 -11.23
CA LYS A 53 -2.00 3.23 -12.59
C LYS A 53 -0.59 3.08 -13.17
N LYS A 54 0.44 3.29 -12.33
CA LYS A 54 1.85 3.11 -12.67
C LYS A 54 2.32 1.65 -12.68
N ARG A 55 1.41 0.69 -12.46
CA ARG A 55 1.70 -0.76 -12.39
C ARG A 55 2.75 -1.14 -11.32
N VAL A 56 2.94 -0.29 -10.30
CA VAL A 56 3.80 -0.60 -9.14
C VAL A 56 3.10 -1.60 -8.23
N ILE A 57 1.77 -1.48 -8.08
CA ILE A 57 0.95 -2.42 -7.32
C ILE A 57 -0.20 -2.96 -8.16
N ARG A 58 -0.67 -4.16 -7.81
CA ARG A 58 -1.91 -4.75 -8.33
C ARG A 58 -2.97 -4.76 -7.23
N ARG A 59 -4.23 -4.68 -7.66
CA ARG A 59 -5.42 -4.77 -6.80
C ARG A 59 -6.10 -6.10 -7.06
N ALA A 60 -6.47 -6.81 -6.00
CA ALA A 60 -7.27 -8.01 -6.10
C ALA A 60 -8.30 -8.08 -4.98
N TRP A 61 -9.32 -8.89 -5.17
CA TRP A 61 -10.23 -9.29 -4.11
C TRP A 61 -9.89 -10.71 -3.68
N ILE A 62 -9.69 -10.91 -2.38
CA ILE A 62 -9.55 -12.24 -1.80
C ILE A 62 -10.75 -12.53 -0.91
N ARG A 63 -11.09 -13.81 -0.76
CA ARG A 63 -12.14 -14.26 0.16
C ARG A 63 -11.50 -14.95 1.35
N VAL A 64 -11.75 -14.44 2.55
CA VAL A 64 -11.26 -14.99 3.82
C VAL A 64 -12.42 -15.04 4.80
N GLY A 65 -12.68 -16.21 5.40
CA GLY A 65 -13.77 -16.38 6.37
C GLY A 65 -15.14 -15.94 5.82
N GLY A 66 -15.40 -16.18 4.53
CA GLY A 66 -16.65 -15.76 3.87
C GLY A 66 -16.73 -14.29 3.46
N LYS A 67 -15.82 -13.42 3.92
CA LYS A 67 -15.79 -11.99 3.61
C LYS A 67 -14.79 -11.67 2.49
N ARG A 68 -15.09 -10.64 1.69
CA ARG A 68 -14.20 -10.16 0.62
C ARG A 68 -13.33 -9.04 1.15
N HIS A 69 -12.02 -9.19 1.02
CA HIS A 69 -11.04 -8.17 1.36
C HIS A 69 -10.33 -7.70 0.10
N ARG A 70 -10.20 -6.38 -0.05
CA ARG A 70 -9.41 -5.79 -1.13
C ARG A 70 -7.95 -5.81 -0.71
N VAL A 71 -7.10 -6.41 -1.52
CA VAL A 71 -5.66 -6.49 -1.29
C VAL A 71 -4.88 -5.71 -2.33
N TYR A 72 -3.71 -5.23 -1.91
CA TYR A 72 -2.75 -4.50 -2.69
C TYR A 72 -1.41 -5.21 -2.60
N ARG A 73 -0.89 -5.66 -3.74
CA ARG A 73 0.35 -6.43 -3.84
C ARG A 73 1.36 -5.70 -4.71
N LEU A 74 2.63 -5.68 -4.33
CA LEU A 74 3.70 -5.20 -5.20
C LEU A 74 3.76 -6.04 -6.48
N ASN A 75 3.89 -5.36 -7.61
CA ASN A 75 4.08 -6.02 -8.89
C ASN A 75 5.54 -6.46 -8.99
N GLU A 76 5.80 -7.76 -9.08
CA GLU A 76 7.16 -8.34 -9.12
C GLU A 76 7.96 -7.98 -10.39
N GLY A 77 7.30 -7.37 -11.39
CA GLY A 77 7.93 -6.85 -12.61
C GLY A 77 8.00 -5.31 -12.70
N ALA A 78 7.75 -4.58 -11.60
CA ALA A 78 7.91 -3.13 -11.59
C ALA A 78 9.38 -2.78 -11.32
N SER A 79 10.14 -2.51 -12.39
CA SER A 79 11.42 -1.81 -12.29
C SER A 79 11.17 -0.43 -11.67
N LEU A 80 11.85 -0.13 -10.56
CA LEU A 80 11.78 1.16 -9.85
C LEU A 80 12.44 2.29 -10.64
#